data_AF-A0A3M2V6T0-F1
#
_entry.id   AF-A0A3M2V6T0-F1
#
_cell.length_a   1.000
_cell.length_b   1.000
_cell.length_c   1.000
_cell.angle_alpha   90.00
_cell.angle_beta   90.00
_cell.angle_gamma   90.00
#
_symmetry.space_group_name_H-M   'P 1'
#
loop_
_entity.id
_entity.type
_entity.pdbx_description
1 polymer ?
#
loop_
_entity_poly.entity_id
_entity_poly.type
_entity_poly.pdbx_seq_one_letter_code
_entity_poly.pdbx_strand_id
1 'polypeptide(L)'
;MGVFVPQDPGAHSDLAKEGKMAFDFGSFWFKGQQIRTGQANVKAYNRRLAELIHHDRAKPSQIISHRLKLEEGPAAYQHFDARDDGWTKVVLKPNG
;
A
#
# COMPACT_ATOMS: atom_id res chain seq x y z
N MET A 1 -0.31 1.48 -7.90
CA MET A 1 0.45 0.70 -6.88
C MET A 1 1.55 1.60 -6.32
N GLY A 2 1.55 1.88 -5.02
CA GLY A 2 2.51 2.78 -4.37
C GLY A 2 3.90 2.14 -4.22
N VAL A 3 4.61 2.01 -5.33
CA VAL A 3 5.99 1.54 -5.38
C VAL A 3 6.88 2.76 -5.55
N PHE A 4 7.86 2.94 -4.66
CA PHE A 4 8.93 3.91 -4.92
C PHE A 4 9.88 3.29 -5.93
N VAL A 5 9.81 3.77 -7.16
CA VAL A 5 10.58 3.23 -8.30
C VAL A 5 11.83 4.06 -8.55
N PRO A 6 12.89 3.47 -9.15
CA PRO A 6 14.12 4.22 -9.45
C PRO A 6 13.93 5.42 -10.37
N GLN A 7 12.89 5.43 -11.22
CA GLN A 7 12.52 6.54 -12.10
C GLN A 7 11.00 6.55 -12.24
N ASP A 8 10.40 7.73 -12.12
CA ASP A 8 8.97 7.96 -12.31
C ASP A 8 8.72 9.23 -13.14
N PRO A 9 8.84 9.15 -14.48
CA PRO A 9 8.69 10.34 -15.34
C PRO A 9 7.36 11.10 -15.18
N GLY A 10 6.32 10.44 -14.64
CA GLY A 10 5.02 11.04 -14.35
C GLY A 10 4.93 11.79 -13.02
N ALA A 11 5.98 11.76 -12.20
CA ALA A 11 5.99 12.41 -10.90
C ALA A 11 5.96 13.94 -11.00
N HIS A 12 5.36 14.58 -9.99
CA HIS A 12 5.14 16.03 -9.97
C HIS A 12 6.44 16.86 -9.85
N SER A 13 7.48 16.37 -9.17
CA SER A 13 8.73 17.10 -8.97
C SER A 13 9.88 16.49 -9.75
N ASP A 14 10.85 17.31 -10.18
CA ASP A 14 11.97 16.84 -11.00
C ASP A 14 12.85 15.82 -10.27
N LEU A 15 13.05 16.01 -8.96
CA LEU A 15 13.73 14.99 -8.14
C LEU A 15 12.97 13.67 -8.12
N ALA A 16 11.65 13.70 -7.96
CA ALA A 16 10.85 12.46 -7.93
C ALA A 16 10.86 11.75 -9.30
N LYS A 17 10.95 12.50 -10.41
CA LYS A 17 11.11 11.91 -11.76
C LYS A 17 12.37 11.07 -11.87
N GLU A 18 13.45 11.50 -11.21
CA GLU A 18 14.70 10.78 -11.09
C GLU A 18 14.72 9.74 -9.95
N GLY A 19 13.56 9.44 -9.33
CA GLY A 19 13.46 8.53 -8.20
C GLY A 19 14.16 9.03 -6.93
N LYS A 20 14.35 10.35 -6.81
CA LYS A 20 14.97 11.01 -5.65
C LYS A 20 13.92 11.66 -4.77
N MET A 21 14.19 11.69 -3.47
CA MET A 21 13.34 12.34 -2.47
C MET A 21 14.11 13.45 -1.77
N ALA A 22 13.55 14.66 -1.72
CA ALA A 22 14.05 15.70 -0.84
C ALA A 22 13.80 15.29 0.61
N PHE A 23 14.87 15.16 1.39
CA PHE A 23 14.82 14.64 2.75
C PHE A 23 15.74 15.46 3.65
N ASP A 24 15.21 15.96 4.78
CA ASP A 24 16.00 16.69 5.77
C ASP A 24 16.86 15.71 6.59
N PHE A 25 17.99 15.32 6.00
CA PHE A 25 18.92 14.38 6.60
C PHE A 25 19.61 14.94 7.86
N GLY A 26 19.80 16.26 7.93
CA GLY A 26 20.42 16.91 9.09
C GLY A 26 19.57 16.74 10.34
N SER A 27 18.28 17.10 10.27
CA SER A 27 17.35 16.89 11.39
C SER A 27 17.17 15.42 11.74
N PHE A 28 17.12 14.55 10.73
CA PHE A 28 17.03 13.10 10.92
C PHE A 28 18.22 12.57 11.74
N TRP A 29 19.43 13.02 11.39
CA TRP A 29 20.67 12.67 12.07
C TRP A 29 20.70 13.18 13.51
N PHE A 30 20.40 14.46 13.74
CA PHE A 30 20.41 15.05 15.08
C PHE A 30 19.41 14.37 16.03
N LYS A 31 18.30 13.86 15.49
CA LYS A 31 17.31 13.11 16.27
C LYS A 31 17.66 11.63 16.46
N GLY A 32 18.75 11.13 15.87
CA GLY A 32 19.19 9.74 16.04
C GLY A 32 18.23 8.71 15.45
N GLN A 33 17.50 9.08 14.40
CA GLN A 33 16.43 8.26 13.83
C GLN A 33 17.00 7.13 12.94
N GLN A 34 16.19 6.10 12.69
CA GLN A 34 16.54 4.96 11.82
C GLN A 34 15.56 4.84 10.65
N ILE A 35 16.09 4.50 9.46
CA ILE A 35 15.30 4.19 8.25
C ILE A 35 15.57 2.73 7.86
N ARG A 36 14.48 1.98 7.60
CA ARG A 36 14.52 0.65 6.98
C ARG A 36 13.60 0.66 5.77
N THR A 37 14.10 0.19 4.63
CA THR A 37 13.38 0.19 3.36
C THR A 37 13.41 -1.20 2.71
N GLY A 38 12.61 -1.37 1.67
CA GLY A 38 12.54 -2.62 0.90
C GLY A 38 11.13 -3.15 0.76
N GLN A 39 10.99 -4.18 -0.08
CA GLN A 39 9.72 -4.90 -0.22
C GLN A 39 9.43 -5.71 1.05
N ALA A 40 8.15 -5.87 1.38
CA ALA A 40 7.74 -6.61 2.56
C ALA A 40 8.21 -8.09 2.47
N ASN A 41 8.91 -8.57 3.51
CA ASN A 41 9.25 -10.00 3.64
C ASN A 41 8.04 -10.81 4.11
N VAL A 42 7.07 -11.00 3.22
CA VAL A 42 5.78 -11.62 3.55
C VAL A 42 5.95 -13.01 4.16
N LYS A 43 6.88 -13.83 3.65
CA LYS A 43 7.10 -15.21 4.12
C LYS A 43 7.56 -15.29 5.57
N ALA A 44 8.28 -14.28 6.06
CA ALA A 44 8.70 -14.25 7.46
C ALA A 44 7.53 -14.02 8.44
N TYR A 45 6.42 -13.40 7.99
CA TYR A 45 5.35 -12.94 8.88
C TYR A 45 3.99 -13.58 8.62
N ASN A 46 3.71 -14.05 7.41
CA ASN A 46 2.36 -14.44 6.99
C ASN A 46 1.72 -15.53 7.87
N ARG A 47 2.48 -16.55 8.31
CA ARG A 47 1.97 -17.62 9.18
C ARG A 47 1.47 -17.08 10.52
N ARG A 48 2.30 -16.27 11.19
CA ARG A 48 1.94 -15.66 12.47
C ARG A 48 0.76 -14.70 12.33
N LEU A 49 0.72 -13.91 11.25
CA LEU A 49 -0.40 -13.01 10.99
C LEU A 49 -1.70 -13.77 10.75
N ALA A 50 -1.66 -14.90 10.02
CA ALA A 50 -2.81 -15.76 9.82
C ALA A 50 -3.32 -16.38 11.15
N GLU A 51 -2.42 -16.81 12.04
CA GLU A 51 -2.78 -17.30 13.38
C GLU A 51 -3.48 -16.23 14.21
N LEU A 52 -3.03 -14.97 14.15
CA LEU A 52 -3.70 -13.86 14.83
C LEU A 52 -5.13 -13.66 14.31
N ILE A 53 -5.36 -13.82 13.01
CA ILE A 53 -6.70 -13.76 12.41
C ILE A 53 -7.54 -14.95 12.87
N HIS A 54 -6.97 -16.15 12.85
CA HIS A 54 -7.66 -17.39 13.25
C HIS A 54 -8.12 -17.36 14.72
N HIS A 55 -7.30 -16.79 15.61
CA HIS A 55 -7.62 -16.64 17.03
C HIS A 55 -8.40 -15.35 17.35
N ASP A 56 -9.00 -14.69 16.35
CA ASP A 56 -9.78 -13.46 16.49
C ASP A 56 -9.02 -12.26 17.12
N ARG A 57 -7.68 -12.31 17.13
CA ARG A 57 -6.81 -11.24 17.66
C ARG A 57 -6.57 -10.12 16.66
N ALA A 58 -6.87 -10.35 15.39
CA ALA A 58 -6.78 -9.37 14.32
C ALA A 58 -7.92 -9.54 13.33
N LYS A 59 -8.59 -8.44 12.97
CA LYS A 59 -9.72 -8.43 12.03
C LYS A 59 -9.39 -7.54 10.83
N PRO A 60 -8.51 -7.91 9.88
CA PRO A 60 -8.21 -7.05 8.73
C PRO A 60 -9.42 -6.86 7.78
N SER A 61 -10.51 -7.61 7.97
CA SER A 61 -11.72 -7.47 7.15
C SER A 61 -12.46 -6.14 7.34
N GLN A 62 -12.30 -5.47 8.47
CA GLN A 62 -13.00 -4.20 8.77
C GLN A 62 -12.48 -3.01 7.95
N ILE A 63 -11.30 -3.11 7.34
CA ILE A 63 -10.82 -2.08 6.40
C ILE A 63 -11.27 -2.34 4.96
N ILE A 64 -11.89 -3.50 4.66
CA ILE A 64 -12.40 -3.81 3.31
C ILE A 64 -13.66 -2.98 3.09
N SER A 65 -13.60 -2.01 2.17
CA SER A 65 -14.75 -1.17 1.86
C SER A 65 -15.70 -1.79 0.84
N HIS A 66 -15.17 -2.55 -0.13
CA HIS A 66 -15.99 -3.15 -1.19
C HIS A 66 -15.61 -4.61 -1.46
N ARG A 67 -16.62 -5.42 -1.76
CA ARG A 67 -16.49 -6.80 -2.25
C ARG A 67 -17.26 -6.89 -3.56
N LEU A 68 -16.54 -7.03 -4.66
CA LEU A 68 -17.09 -6.94 -6.01
C LEU A 68 -16.77 -8.21 -6.79
N LYS A 69 -17.49 -8.47 -7.87
CA LYS A 69 -17.14 -9.52 -8.83
C LYS A 69 -15.89 -9.13 -9.61
N LEU A 70 -15.24 -10.10 -10.25
CA LEU A 70 -14.03 -9.84 -11.02
C LEU A 70 -14.29 -8.92 -12.23
N GLU A 71 -15.46 -9.04 -12.86
CA GLU A 71 -15.86 -8.21 -14.02
C GLU A 71 -15.97 -6.72 -13.67
N GLU A 72 -16.24 -6.39 -12.41
CA GLU A 72 -16.33 -5.02 -11.89
C GLU A 72 -14.95 -4.40 -11.60
N GLY A 73 -13.87 -5.18 -11.76
CA GLY A 73 -12.49 -4.76 -11.52
C GLY A 73 -12.13 -3.42 -12.19
N PRO A 74 -12.40 -3.20 -13.49
CA PRO A 74 -12.07 -1.93 -14.16
C PRO A 74 -12.70 -0.71 -13.48
N ALA A 75 -13.98 -0.77 -13.13
CA ALA A 75 -14.66 0.32 -12.41
C ALA A 75 -14.05 0.53 -11.01
N ALA A 76 -13.73 -0.57 -10.32
CA ALA A 76 -13.10 -0.50 -9.00
C ALA A 76 -11.71 0.16 -9.03
N TYR A 77 -10.92 -0.08 -10.07
CA TYR A 77 -9.63 0.60 -10.27
C TYR A 77 -9.82 2.10 -10.53
N GLN A 78 -10.83 2.51 -11.30
CA GLN A 78 -11.12 3.93 -11.56
C GLN A 78 -11.44 4.68 -10.26
N HIS A 79 -12.37 4.16 -9.46
CA HIS A 79 -12.73 4.78 -8.17
C HIS A 79 -11.55 4.83 -7.18
N PHE A 80 -10.77 3.75 -7.11
CA PHE A 80 -9.59 3.69 -6.23
C PHE A 80 -8.50 4.69 -6.65
N ASP A 81 -8.28 4.86 -7.96
CA ASP A 81 -7.31 5.83 -8.50
C ASP A 81 -7.75 7.28 -8.30
N ALA A 82 -9.04 7.55 -8.51
CA ALA A 82 -9.68 8.85 -8.25
C ALA A 82 -9.74 9.22 -6.75
N ARG A 83 -9.48 8.24 -5.86
CA ARG A 83 -9.58 8.37 -4.40
C ARG A 83 -10.98 8.81 -3.95
N ASP A 84 -12.00 8.25 -4.59
CA ASP A 84 -13.39 8.53 -4.24
C ASP A 84 -13.67 8.17 -2.78
N ASP A 85 -14.53 8.96 -2.13
CA ASP A 85 -14.85 8.74 -0.72
C ASP A 85 -15.43 7.33 -0.50
N GLY A 86 -14.95 6.65 0.54
CA GLY A 86 -15.28 5.25 0.82
C GLY A 86 -14.52 4.19 0.00
N TRP A 87 -13.76 4.54 -1.04
CA TRP A 87 -13.02 3.57 -1.88
C TRP A 87 -11.59 3.29 -1.39
N THR A 88 -11.47 2.65 -0.22
CA THR A 88 -10.18 2.42 0.45
C THR A 88 -9.55 1.04 0.23
N LYS A 89 -10.34 -0.04 0.19
CA LYS A 89 -9.83 -1.41 -0.04
C LYS A 89 -10.88 -2.30 -0.68
N VAL A 90 -10.65 -2.65 -1.94
CA VAL A 90 -11.51 -3.55 -2.72
C VAL A 90 -10.97 -4.98 -2.68
N VAL A 91 -11.86 -5.96 -2.53
CA VAL A 91 -11.58 -7.39 -2.73
C VAL A 91 -12.45 -7.92 -3.86
N LEU A 92 -11.82 -8.43 -4.91
CA LEU A 92 -12.52 -9.03 -6.05
C LEU A 92 -12.80 -10.52 -5.80
N LYS A 93 -14.01 -10.97 -6.17
CA LYS A 93 -14.49 -12.34 -6.05
C LYS A 93 -14.58 -12.96 -7.46
N PRO A 94 -13.66 -13.87 -7.82
CA PRO A 94 -13.62 -14.43 -9.17
C PRO A 94 -14.76 -15.41 -9.51
N ASN A 95 -15.44 -15.99 -8.52
CA ASN A 95 -16.45 -17.03 -8.72
C ASN A 95 -17.86 -16.65 -8.22
N GLY A 96 -18.10 -15.36 -7.90
CA GLY A 96 -19.28 -14.94 -7.12
C GLY A 96 -19.05 -15.13 -5.62
#